data_AF-A0A976HMW3-F1
#
_entry.id   AF-A0A976HMW3-F1
#
_cell.length_a   1.000
_cell.length_b   1.000
_cell.length_c   1.000
_cell.angle_alpha   90.00
_cell.angle_beta   90.00
_cell.angle_gamma   90.00
#
_symmetry.space_group_name_H-M   'P 1'
#
loop_
_entity.id
_entity.type
_entity.pdbx_description
1 polymer ?
#
loop_
_entity_poly.entity_id
_entity_poly.type
_entity_poly.pdbx_seq_one_letter_code
_entity_poly.pdbx_strand_id
1 'polypeptide(L)'
;MLSDPEIQQVAQLLCSGTAFQGMPERIAKRVAALMAMRSFKLGDKLTQEGSPNDGHLMLVVSGEAEISISHHKDGGNLVHRLAKPGHVIGDVGFIDGQAHSATCIAVSPTQAAVLARDDFIQMFEADALSAAQLMAGLLRLLALRIRHANKYMLAQDQQILRLQTELLSLQKASPLRKL
;
A
#
# COMPACT_ATOMS: atom_id res chain seq x y z
N MET A 1 13.01 -8.93 17.45
CA MET A 1 12.36 -10.15 16.93
C MET A 1 11.00 -10.28 17.59
N LEU A 2 10.02 -10.83 16.87
CA LEU A 2 8.67 -11.06 17.38
C LEU A 2 8.63 -12.21 18.38
N SER A 3 7.70 -12.14 19.34
CA SER A 3 7.32 -13.25 20.21
C SER A 3 6.43 -14.27 19.47
N ASP A 4 6.36 -15.51 19.95
CA ASP A 4 5.51 -16.56 19.37
C ASP A 4 4.03 -16.13 19.09
N PRO A 5 3.32 -15.45 20.00
CA PRO A 5 1.97 -14.97 19.71
C PRO A 5 1.95 -13.89 18.61
N GLU A 6 2.93 -12.99 18.57
CA GLU A 6 3.05 -11.99 17.51
C GLU A 6 3.34 -12.64 16.15
N ILE A 7 4.21 -13.66 16.11
CA ILE A 7 4.50 -14.45 14.90
C ILE A 7 3.21 -15.09 14.38
N GLN A 8 2.41 -15.70 15.25
CA GLN A 8 1.14 -16.32 14.86
C GLN A 8 0.15 -15.29 14.29
N GLN A 9 0.03 -14.12 14.94
CA GLN A 9 -0.84 -13.04 14.47
C GLN A 9 -0.39 -12.48 13.11
N VAL A 10 0.90 -12.18 12.96
CA VAL A 10 1.48 -11.68 11.72
C VAL A 10 1.32 -12.70 10.60
N ALA A 11 1.57 -13.98 10.87
CA ALA A 11 1.38 -15.05 9.89
C ALA A 11 -0.08 -15.15 9.42
N GLN A 12 -1.06 -15.03 10.32
CA GLN A 12 -2.48 -15.00 9.95
C GLN A 12 -2.81 -13.81 9.05
N LEU A 13 -2.28 -12.62 9.35
CA LEU A 13 -2.47 -11.42 8.53
C LEU A 13 -1.80 -11.56 7.16
N LEU A 14 -0.61 -12.16 7.07
CA LEU A 14 0.08 -12.44 5.80
C LEU A 14 -0.75 -13.37 4.90
N CYS A 15 -1.38 -14.40 5.49
CA CYS A 15 -2.27 -15.32 4.77
C CYS A 15 -3.61 -14.69 4.35
N SER A 16 -3.98 -13.52 4.90
CA SER A 16 -5.24 -12.87 4.59
C SER A 16 -5.31 -12.37 3.14
N GLY A 17 -6.52 -12.19 2.62
CA GLY A 17 -6.75 -11.74 1.24
C GLY A 17 -6.21 -10.34 0.92
N THR A 18 -5.90 -9.53 1.94
CA THR A 18 -5.39 -8.16 1.77
C THR A 18 -3.87 -8.06 1.67
N ALA A 19 -3.13 -9.07 2.16
CA ALA A 19 -1.68 -9.14 2.09
C ALA A 19 -1.23 -10.09 0.96
N PHE A 20 -1.22 -11.40 1.22
CA PHE A 20 -0.72 -12.41 0.29
C PHE A 20 -1.68 -13.58 0.17
N GLN A 21 -2.77 -13.35 -0.59
CA GLN A 21 -3.76 -14.38 -0.88
C GLN A 21 -3.09 -15.67 -1.37
N GLY A 22 -3.36 -16.77 -0.65
CA GLY A 22 -2.86 -18.11 -0.97
C GLY A 22 -1.46 -18.44 -0.44
N MET A 23 -0.84 -17.59 0.39
CA MET A 23 0.42 -17.95 1.05
C MET A 23 0.19 -19.10 2.06
N PRO A 24 0.95 -20.21 2.00
CA PRO A 24 0.82 -21.28 2.98
C PRO A 24 1.24 -20.82 4.38
N GLU A 25 0.51 -21.23 5.42
CA GLU A 25 0.75 -20.80 6.82
C GLU A 25 2.19 -21.07 7.27
N ARG A 26 2.77 -22.22 6.90
CA ARG A 26 4.17 -22.55 7.23
C ARG A 26 5.16 -21.49 6.73
N ILE A 27 4.88 -20.92 5.56
CA ILE A 27 5.72 -19.90 4.93
C ILE A 27 5.47 -18.56 5.59
N ALA A 28 4.21 -18.22 5.85
CA ALA A 28 3.84 -17.00 6.55
C ALA A 28 4.50 -16.91 7.94
N LYS A 29 4.57 -18.02 8.68
CA LYS A 29 5.30 -18.10 9.97
C LYS A 29 6.80 -17.86 9.82
N ARG A 30 7.43 -18.43 8.77
CA ARG A 30 8.85 -18.19 8.47
C ARG A 30 9.12 -16.73 8.15
N VAL A 31 8.28 -16.11 7.32
CA VAL A 31 8.39 -14.67 7.02
C VAL A 31 8.19 -13.85 8.29
N ALA A 32 7.13 -14.12 9.06
CA ALA A 32 6.82 -13.41 10.30
C ALA A 32 7.97 -13.48 11.33
N ALA A 33 8.64 -14.62 11.45
CA ALA A 33 9.78 -14.79 12.36
C ALA A 33 10.98 -13.88 12.02
N LEU A 34 11.12 -13.46 10.76
CA LEU A 34 12.15 -12.52 10.31
C LEU A 34 11.74 -11.06 10.49
N MET A 35 10.49 -10.79 10.84
CA MET A 35 10.01 -9.43 11.00
C MET A 35 10.32 -8.86 12.40
N ALA A 36 10.31 -7.54 12.50
CA ALA A 36 10.38 -6.82 13.77
C ALA A 36 9.14 -5.94 13.95
N MET A 37 8.57 -5.92 15.15
CA MET A 37 7.43 -5.05 15.45
C MET A 37 7.92 -3.62 15.59
N ARG A 38 7.23 -2.69 14.93
CA ARG A 38 7.44 -1.25 15.06
C ARG A 38 6.13 -0.56 15.42
N SER A 39 6.19 0.33 16.41
CA SER A 39 5.06 1.13 16.86
C SER A 39 5.16 2.55 16.31
N PHE A 40 4.01 3.10 15.93
CA PHE A 40 3.83 4.45 15.42
C PHE A 40 2.71 5.13 16.20
N LYS A 41 2.94 6.37 16.63
CA LYS A 41 1.94 7.23 17.26
C LYS A 41 1.07 7.89 16.20
N LEU A 42 -0.06 8.47 16.62
CA LEU A 42 -0.87 9.33 15.77
C LEU A 42 0.01 10.44 15.16
N GLY A 43 -0.07 10.60 13.84
CA GLY A 43 0.69 11.60 13.08
C GLY A 43 2.10 11.17 12.68
N ASP A 44 2.60 10.03 13.16
CA ASP A 44 3.91 9.54 12.74
C ASP A 44 3.91 9.15 11.26
N LYS A 45 4.97 9.53 10.55
CA LYS A 45 5.20 9.13 9.16
C LYS A 45 5.77 7.72 9.12
N LEU A 46 5.07 6.82 8.43
CA LEU A 46 5.56 5.49 8.09
C LEU A 46 6.46 5.56 6.86
N THR A 47 6.06 6.33 5.84
CA THR A 47 6.85 6.61 4.63
C THR A 47 6.62 8.05 4.18
N GLN A 48 7.56 8.62 3.44
CA GLN A 48 7.40 9.93 2.83
C GLN A 48 7.65 9.86 1.32
N GLU A 49 6.71 10.35 0.52
CA GLU A 49 6.84 10.39 -0.93
C GLU A 49 8.15 11.07 -1.37
N GLY A 50 8.84 10.47 -2.34
CA GLY A 50 10.10 10.96 -2.89
C GLY A 50 11.32 10.81 -1.97
N SER A 51 11.14 10.38 -0.71
CA SER A 51 12.28 10.09 0.17
C SER A 51 12.96 8.77 -0.24
N PRO A 52 14.28 8.65 -0.06
CA PRO A 52 15.00 7.40 -0.24
C PRO A 52 14.31 6.28 0.52
N ASN A 53 14.24 5.09 -0.07
CA ASN A 53 13.66 3.94 0.60
C ASN A 53 14.72 3.23 1.44
N ASP A 54 14.41 3.02 2.71
CA ASP A 54 15.25 2.30 3.67
C ASP A 54 15.29 0.77 3.41
N GLY A 55 14.65 0.28 2.34
CA GLY A 55 14.60 -1.12 1.98
C GLY A 55 13.63 -1.94 2.84
N HIS A 56 12.60 -1.32 3.41
CA HIS A 56 11.70 -1.98 4.36
C HIS A 56 10.30 -2.22 3.79
N LEU A 57 9.78 -3.42 4.01
CA LEU A 57 8.38 -3.78 3.79
C LEU A 57 7.66 -3.78 5.14
N MET A 58 6.45 -3.20 5.20
CA MET A 58 5.67 -3.14 6.43
C MET A 58 4.30 -3.80 6.25
N LEU A 59 3.91 -4.67 7.17
CA LEU A 59 2.55 -5.19 7.30
C LEU A 59 1.89 -4.50 8.48
N VAL A 60 0.76 -3.82 8.27
CA VAL A 60 -0.03 -3.24 9.36
C VAL A 60 -0.65 -4.37 10.18
N VAL A 61 -0.38 -4.37 11.48
CA VAL A 61 -0.86 -5.38 12.45
C VAL A 61 -2.05 -4.87 13.25
N SER A 62 -2.02 -3.60 13.65
CA SER A 62 -3.11 -2.91 14.35
C SER A 62 -3.11 -1.42 14.02
N GLY A 63 -4.24 -0.75 14.24
CA GLY A 63 -4.41 0.66 13.90
C GLY A 63 -4.62 0.89 12.41
N GLU A 64 -4.49 2.14 12.00
CA GLU A 64 -4.77 2.61 10.65
C GLU A 64 -3.80 3.72 10.25
N ALA A 65 -3.42 3.72 8.97
CA ALA A 65 -2.55 4.74 8.39
C ALA A 65 -3.12 5.23 7.07
N GLU A 66 -3.09 6.53 6.84
CA GLU A 66 -3.50 7.16 5.60
C GLU A 66 -2.33 7.16 4.61
N ILE A 67 -2.60 6.75 3.37
CA ILE A 67 -1.67 6.78 2.25
C ILE A 67 -2.12 7.88 1.29
N SER A 68 -1.20 8.73 0.89
CA SER A 68 -1.47 9.91 0.07
C SER A 68 -0.36 10.15 -0.97
N ILE A 69 -0.73 10.51 -2.20
CA ILE A 69 0.19 10.86 -3.30
C ILE A 69 -0.09 12.29 -3.75
N SER A 70 0.93 13.15 -3.77
CA SER A 70 0.78 14.58 -4.05
C SER A 70 0.91 14.88 -5.54
N HIS A 71 -0.13 15.41 -6.16
CA HIS A 71 -0.02 15.98 -7.51
C HIS A 71 0.42 17.45 -7.43
N HIS A 72 1.72 17.70 -7.63
CA HIS A 72 2.34 19.02 -7.47
C HIS A 72 1.94 20.08 -8.51
N LYS A 73 1.24 19.74 -9.59
CA LYS A 73 1.05 20.69 -10.70
C LYS A 73 -0.17 21.61 -10.59
N ASP A 74 -1.28 21.18 -9.99
CA ASP A 74 -2.53 21.97 -10.07
C ASP A 74 -3.40 21.96 -8.80
N GLY A 75 -2.84 21.58 -7.64
CA GLY A 75 -3.58 21.56 -6.37
C GLY A 75 -4.74 20.55 -6.32
N GLY A 76 -4.80 19.60 -7.28
CA GLY A 76 -5.89 18.66 -7.46
C GLY A 76 -5.57 17.21 -7.10
N ASN A 77 -6.52 16.58 -6.42
CA ASN A 77 -6.69 15.16 -6.07
C ASN A 77 -5.51 14.44 -5.41
N LEU A 78 -5.42 14.61 -4.09
CA LEU A 78 -4.73 13.68 -3.19
C LEU A 78 -5.48 12.34 -3.21
N VAL A 79 -4.85 11.28 -3.73
CA VAL A 79 -5.46 9.93 -3.64
C VAL A 79 -5.28 9.45 -2.21
N HIS A 80 -6.35 9.48 -1.43
CA HIS A 80 -6.38 8.96 -0.08
C HIS A 80 -6.77 7.49 -0.07
N ARG A 81 -5.93 6.64 0.52
CA ARG A 81 -6.28 5.26 0.86
C ARG A 81 -5.96 5.00 2.32
N LEU A 82 -6.88 4.34 3.01
CA LEU A 82 -6.65 3.90 4.38
C LEU A 82 -6.01 2.49 4.40
N ALA A 83 -4.79 2.40 4.91
CA ALA A 83 -4.17 1.15 5.31
C ALA A 83 -4.74 0.71 6.67
N LYS A 84 -4.99 -0.59 6.79
CA LYS A 84 -5.69 -1.27 7.89
C LYS A 84 -4.95 -2.56 8.19
N PRO A 85 -5.24 -3.26 9.30
CA PRO A 85 -4.61 -4.53 9.60
C PRO A 85 -4.68 -5.50 8.41
N GLY A 86 -3.53 -6.08 8.05
CA GLY A 86 -3.39 -6.94 6.87
C GLY A 86 -3.06 -6.20 5.57
N HIS A 87 -2.96 -4.87 5.56
CA HIS A 87 -2.42 -4.12 4.43
C HIS A 87 -0.89 -4.00 4.50
N VAL A 88 -0.27 -4.09 3.33
CA VAL A 88 1.19 -3.97 3.16
C VAL A 88 1.55 -2.56 2.68
N ILE A 89 2.62 -1.98 3.20
CA ILE A 89 3.15 -0.65 2.87
C ILE A 89 4.63 -0.78 2.50
N GLY A 90 5.11 0.04 1.57
CA GLY A 90 6.52 0.05 1.14
C GLY A 90 6.88 -1.04 0.12
N ASP A 91 5.90 -1.79 -0.38
CA ASP A 91 6.06 -2.92 -1.29
C ASP A 91 6.76 -2.57 -2.61
N VAL A 92 6.41 -1.45 -3.23
CA VAL A 92 7.00 -1.05 -4.53
C VAL A 92 8.51 -0.83 -4.40
N GLY A 93 8.89 0.07 -3.50
CA GLY A 93 10.30 0.40 -3.31
C GLY A 93 11.11 -0.71 -2.63
N PHE A 94 10.47 -1.58 -1.85
CA PHE A 94 11.09 -2.82 -1.37
C PHE A 94 11.54 -3.72 -2.53
N ILE A 95 10.76 -3.77 -3.63
CA ILE A 95 11.07 -4.56 -4.81
C ILE A 95 12.11 -3.87 -5.69
N ASP A 96 11.84 -2.65 -6.15
CA ASP A 96 12.63 -1.97 -7.19
C ASP A 96 13.77 -1.10 -6.65
N GLY A 97 13.84 -0.89 -5.33
CA GLY A 97 14.85 -0.06 -4.67
C GLY A 97 14.69 1.44 -4.90
N GLN A 98 13.59 1.89 -5.53
CA GLN A 98 13.33 3.30 -5.79
C GLN A 98 12.78 4.00 -4.54
N ALA A 99 12.79 5.34 -4.60
CA ALA A 99 12.20 6.20 -3.58
C ALA A 99 10.73 5.84 -3.30
N HIS A 100 10.27 6.15 -2.10
CA HIS A 100 8.88 5.89 -1.72
C HIS A 100 7.89 6.60 -2.66
N SER A 101 6.93 5.84 -3.19
CA SER A 101 5.93 6.33 -4.14
C SER A 101 4.76 7.09 -3.51
N ALA A 102 4.64 7.06 -2.18
CA ALA A 102 3.55 7.70 -1.46
C ALA A 102 3.98 8.05 -0.03
N THR A 103 3.34 9.09 0.51
CA THR A 103 3.42 9.41 1.94
C THR A 103 2.43 8.54 2.69
N CYS A 104 2.84 7.98 3.82
CA CYS A 104 1.97 7.23 4.70
C CYS A 104 2.08 7.75 6.13
N ILE A 105 0.95 8.14 6.74
CA ILE A 105 0.88 8.75 8.07
C ILE A 105 -0.09 7.95 8.93
N ALA A 106 0.32 7.60 10.15
CA ALA A 106 -0.55 6.96 11.13
C ALA A 106 -1.71 7.89 11.51
N VAL A 107 -2.96 7.44 11.35
CA VAL A 107 -4.17 8.17 11.77
C VAL A 107 -4.78 7.62 13.06
N SER A 108 -4.14 6.60 13.63
CA SER A 108 -4.34 6.08 14.99
C SER A 108 -3.04 5.44 15.48
N PRO A 109 -2.88 5.12 16.78
CA PRO A 109 -1.77 4.30 17.25
C PRO A 109 -1.68 3.00 16.44
N THR A 110 -0.58 2.83 15.72
CA THR A 110 -0.44 1.81 14.68
C THR A 110 0.77 0.93 15.00
N GLN A 111 0.60 -0.38 14.87
CA GLN A 111 1.71 -1.34 14.90
C GLN A 111 1.90 -1.94 13.52
N ALA A 112 3.15 -2.08 13.09
CA ALA A 112 3.49 -2.76 11.86
C ALA A 112 4.63 -3.75 12.08
N ALA A 113 4.50 -4.93 11.50
CA ALA A 113 5.61 -5.86 11.36
C ALA A 113 6.45 -5.41 10.18
N VAL A 114 7.76 -5.22 10.38
CA VAL A 114 8.71 -4.73 9.39
C VAL A 114 9.62 -5.86 8.96
N LEU A 115 9.73 -6.10 7.65
CA LEU A 115 10.70 -6.99 7.05
C LEU A 115 11.78 -6.15 6.37
N ALA A 116 13.04 -6.34 6.76
CA ALA A 116 14.14 -5.68 6.07
C ALA A 116 14.57 -6.41 4.80
N ARG A 117 15.11 -5.65 3.83
CA ARG A 117 15.62 -6.22 2.58
C ARG A 117 16.73 -7.23 2.84
N ASP A 118 17.61 -6.96 3.80
CA ASP A 118 18.70 -7.87 4.15
C ASP A 118 18.17 -9.18 4.74
N ASP A 119 17.15 -9.13 5.61
CA ASP A 119 16.49 -10.34 6.15
C ASP A 119 15.82 -11.15 5.03
N PHE A 120 15.23 -10.48 4.04
CA PHE A 120 14.68 -11.12 2.86
C PHE A 120 15.76 -11.79 2.00
N ILE A 121 16.91 -11.13 1.78
CA ILE A 121 18.04 -11.69 1.03
C ILE A 121 18.59 -12.92 1.76
N GLN A 122 18.76 -12.86 3.07
CA GLN A 122 19.18 -14.01 3.87
C GLN A 122 18.18 -15.17 3.78
N MET A 123 16.88 -14.88 3.79
CA MET A 123 15.86 -15.91 3.54
C MET A 123 15.95 -16.49 2.13
N PHE A 124 16.28 -15.69 1.12
CA PHE A 124 16.45 -16.16 -0.25
C PHE A 124 17.58 -17.19 -0.36
N GLU A 125 18.68 -16.98 0.36
CA GLU A 125 19.82 -17.89 0.40
C GLU A 125 19.53 -19.15 1.23
N ALA A 126 18.89 -18.99 2.39
CA ALA A 126 18.64 -20.11 3.33
C ALA A 126 17.41 -20.96 2.96
N ASP A 127 16.39 -20.36 2.34
CA ASP A 127 15.08 -20.96 2.08
C ASP A 127 14.41 -20.32 0.86
N ALA A 128 15.01 -20.56 -0.30
CA ALA A 128 14.57 -20.02 -1.60
C ALA A 128 13.09 -20.29 -1.89
N LEU A 129 12.52 -21.39 -1.39
CA LEU A 129 11.09 -21.69 -1.57
C LEU A 129 10.20 -20.68 -0.83
N SER A 130 10.53 -20.33 0.42
CA SER A 130 9.78 -19.29 1.15
C SER A 130 9.93 -17.93 0.50
N ALA A 131 11.15 -17.58 0.09
CA ALA A 131 11.41 -16.31 -0.56
C ALA A 131 10.64 -16.19 -1.88
N ALA A 132 10.63 -17.24 -2.71
CA ALA A 132 9.85 -17.28 -3.94
C ALA A 132 8.34 -17.15 -3.68
N GLN A 133 7.82 -17.76 -2.62
CA GLN A 133 6.40 -17.64 -2.24
C GLN A 133 6.04 -16.23 -1.76
N LEU A 134 6.92 -15.57 -0.99
CA LEU A 134 6.75 -14.17 -0.60
C LEU A 134 6.74 -13.25 -1.82
N MET A 135 7.70 -13.41 -2.72
CA MET A 135 7.76 -12.63 -3.97
C MET A 135 6.55 -12.87 -4.86
N ALA A 136 6.09 -14.11 -4.99
CA ALA A 136 4.85 -14.41 -5.71
C ALA A 136 3.63 -13.73 -5.05
N GLY A 137 3.60 -13.64 -3.72
CA GLY A 137 2.60 -12.88 -2.97
C GLY A 137 2.63 -11.39 -3.30
N LEU A 138 3.80 -10.77 -3.24
CA LEU A 138 4.00 -9.35 -3.58
C LEU A 138 3.60 -9.04 -5.02
N LEU A 139 3.97 -9.89 -5.98
CA LEU A 139 3.57 -9.74 -7.38
C LEU A 139 2.05 -9.79 -7.56
N ARG A 140 1.35 -10.71 -6.86
CA ARG A 140 -0.12 -10.78 -6.87
C ARG A 140 -0.74 -9.52 -6.28
N LEU A 141 -0.19 -9.02 -5.17
CA LEU A 141 -0.64 -7.79 -4.53
C LEU A 141 -0.50 -6.58 -5.47
N LEU A 142 0.67 -6.40 -6.10
CA LEU A 142 0.90 -5.33 -7.06
C LEU A 142 -0.03 -5.44 -8.27
N ALA A 143 -0.22 -6.65 -8.82
CA ALA A 143 -1.16 -6.87 -9.90
C ALA A 143 -2.60 -6.49 -9.52
N LEU A 144 -3.03 -6.79 -8.28
CA LEU A 144 -4.33 -6.36 -7.76
C LEU A 144 -4.43 -4.83 -7.67
N ARG A 145 -3.37 -4.18 -7.16
CA ARG A 145 -3.31 -2.72 -7.05
C ARG A 145 -3.38 -2.03 -8.40
N ILE A 146 -2.65 -2.54 -9.41
CA ILE A 146 -2.71 -2.04 -10.79
C ILE A 146 -4.12 -2.18 -11.36
N ARG A 147 -4.76 -3.35 -11.19
CA ARG A 147 -6.17 -3.54 -11.62
C ARG A 147 -7.12 -2.55 -10.96
N HIS A 148 -6.94 -2.26 -9.67
CA HIS A 148 -7.74 -1.26 -8.95
C HIS A 148 -7.45 0.16 -9.44
N ALA A 149 -6.19 0.52 -9.64
CA ALA A 149 -5.79 1.82 -10.18
C ALA A 149 -6.38 2.06 -11.58
N ASN A 150 -6.29 1.06 -12.47
CA ASN A 150 -6.87 1.14 -13.82
C ASN A 150 -8.40 1.33 -13.78
N LYS A 151 -9.10 0.59 -12.92
CA LYS A 151 -10.56 0.76 -12.72
C LYS A 151 -10.91 2.15 -12.20
N TYR A 152 -10.14 2.65 -11.24
CA TYR A 152 -10.36 3.98 -10.67
C TYR A 152 -10.13 5.09 -11.71
N MET A 153 -9.07 4.98 -12.52
CA MET A 153 -8.77 5.93 -13.60
C MET A 153 -9.88 5.96 -14.65
N LEU A 154 -10.36 4.80 -15.11
CA LEU A 154 -11.50 4.72 -16.04
C LEU A 154 -12.77 5.36 -15.47
N ALA A 155 -13.05 5.21 -14.17
CA ALA A 155 -14.20 5.82 -13.53
C ALA A 155 -14.08 7.37 -13.48
N GLN A 156 -12.88 7.88 -13.22
CA GLN A 156 -12.61 9.32 -13.26
C GLN A 156 -12.79 9.89 -14.68
N ASP A 157 -12.26 9.22 -15.70
CA ASP A 157 -12.41 9.65 -17.10
C ASP A 157 -13.89 9.73 -17.51
N GLN A 158 -14.69 8.73 -17.13
CA GLN A 158 -16.14 8.74 -17.36
C GLN A 158 -16.84 9.90 -16.65
N GLN A 159 -16.43 10.22 -15.42
CA GLN A 159 -16.99 11.33 -14.67
C GLN A 159 -16.63 12.69 -15.29
N ILE A 160 -15.38 12.86 -15.74
CA ILE A 160 -14.93 14.06 -16.46
C ILE A 160 -15.76 14.26 -17.73
N LEU A 161 -15.94 13.22 -18.54
CA LEU A 161 -16.74 13.29 -19.76
C LEU A 161 -18.22 13.63 -19.49
N ARG A 162 -18.81 13.08 -18.42
CA ARG A 162 -20.17 13.42 -17.99
C ARG A 162 -20.29 14.90 -17.63
N LEU A 163 -19.38 15.41 -16.80
CA LEU A 163 -19.37 16.81 -16.39
C LEU A 163 -19.16 17.77 -17.58
N GLN A 164 -18.29 17.42 -18.53
CA GLN A 164 -18.10 18.19 -19.76
C GLN A 164 -19.37 18.23 -20.61
N THR A 165 -20.07 17.09 -20.72
CA THR A 165 -21.34 17.00 -21.46
C THR A 165 -22.44 17.84 -20.82
N GLU A 166 -22.54 17.83 -19.49
CA GLU A 166 -23.48 18.64 -18.72
C GLU A 166 -23.16 20.14 -18.82
N LEU A 167 -21.88 20.52 -18.73
CA LEU A 167 -21.47 21.92 -18.91
C LEU A 167 -21.83 22.43 -20.32
N LEU A 168 -21.59 21.61 -21.35
CA LEU A 168 -21.95 21.94 -22.74
C LEU A 168 -23.46 22.07 -22.94
N SER A 169 -24.28 21.25 -22.26
CA SER A 169 -25.74 21.34 -22.35
C SER A 169 -26.27 22.60 -21.65
N LEU A 170 -25.71 22.96 -20.50
CA LEU A 170 -26.05 24.19 -19.76
C LEU A 170 -25.68 25.45 -20.56
N GLN A 171 -24.52 25.48 -21.21
CA GLN A 171 -24.11 26.60 -22.07
C GLN A 171 -25.05 26.78 -23.26
N LYS A 172 -25.50 25.69 -23.89
CA LYS A 172 -26.47 25.74 -25.00
C LYS A 172 -27.88 26.15 -24.54
N ALA A 173 -28.26 25.81 -23.31
CA ALA A 173 -29.56 26.14 -22.72
C ALA A 173 -29.65 27.58 -22.19
N SER A 174 -28.53 28.33 -22.13
CA SER A 174 -28.48 29.72 -21.64
C SER A 174 -28.16 30.76 -22.75
N PRO A 175 -29.02 30.95 -23.78
CA PRO A 175 -28.76 31.95 -24.82
C PRO A 175 -29.18 33.40 -24.46
N LEU A 176 -29.50 33.75 -23.20
CA LEU A 176 -30.06 35.08 -22.88
C LEU A 176 -29.37 35.78 -21.71
N ARG A 177 -28.35 36.58 -22.03
CA ARG A 177 -28.10 37.91 -21.45
C ARG A 177 -27.30 38.74 -22.45
N LYS A 178 -27.96 39.13 -23.55
CA LYS A 178 -27.66 40.40 -24.23
C LYS A 178 -28.64 41.43 -23.68
N LEU A 179 -28.15 42.31 -22.81
CA LEU A 179 -28.68 43.64 -22.55
C LEU A 179 -27.46 44.56 -22.49
#